data_AF-A0A962GCJ4-F1
#
_entry.id   AF-A0A962GCJ4-F1
#
_cell.length_a   1.000
_cell.length_b   1.000
_cell.length_c   1.000
_cell.angle_alpha   90.00
_cell.angle_beta   90.00
_cell.angle_gamma   90.00
#
_symmetry.space_group_name_H-M   'P 1'
#
loop_
_entity.id
_entity.type
_entity.pdbx_description
1 polymer ?
#
loop_
_entity_poly.entity_id
_entity_poly.type
_entity_poly.pdbx_seq_one_letter_code
_entity_poly.pdbx_strand_id
1 'polypeptide(L)'
;LGMAEHELLLSFQSRLGREPWLQPYTDQTLAGLPALGVRSLDVMCPGFAVDCLETLEEIAMEGRETFLEAGGEAFRYIPCLNDNDDQVASIEALIRRHCQGWPESGLPAGAGASPRA
;
A
#
# COMPACT_ATOMS: atom_id res chain seq x y z
N LEU A 1 6.11 2.48 -14.94
CA LEU A 1 4.81 3.01 -15.40
C LEU A 1 4.94 4.15 -16.41
N GLY A 2 6.09 4.85 -16.52
CA GLY A 2 6.29 5.89 -17.55
C GLY A 2 5.41 7.12 -17.35
N MET A 3 4.87 7.30 -16.14
CA MET A 3 3.98 8.39 -15.76
C MET A 3 4.78 9.64 -15.42
N ALA A 4 4.23 10.80 -15.75
CA ALA A 4 4.73 12.08 -15.27
C ALA A 4 4.41 12.25 -13.77
N GLU A 5 5.19 13.07 -13.08
CA GLU A 5 5.06 13.26 -11.62
C GLU A 5 3.65 13.75 -11.21
N HIS A 6 3.00 14.55 -12.05
CA HIS A 6 1.65 15.05 -11.79
C HIS A 6 0.53 14.00 -11.98
N GLU A 7 0.86 12.83 -12.54
CA GLU A 7 -0.09 11.72 -12.71
C GLU A 7 -0.08 10.77 -11.51
N LEU A 8 0.87 10.93 -10.58
CA LEU A 8 0.94 10.15 -9.35
C LEU A 8 0.64 11.03 -8.14
N LEU A 9 -0.44 10.70 -7.43
CA LEU A 9 -0.84 11.38 -6.21
C LEU A 9 -0.68 10.43 -5.02
N LEU A 10 -0.25 10.97 -3.89
CA LEU A 10 -0.16 10.25 -2.62
C LEU A 10 -1.08 10.92 -1.60
N SER A 11 -1.93 10.13 -0.96
CA SER A 11 -2.83 10.54 0.13
C SER A 11 -2.85 9.50 1.24
N PHE A 12 -3.43 9.89 2.38
CA PHE A 12 -3.43 9.11 3.62
C PHE A 12 -4.86 8.83 4.08
N GLN A 13 -5.14 7.57 4.41
CA GLN A 13 -6.46 7.05 4.76
C GLN A 13 -6.60 6.74 6.27
N SER A 14 -7.78 6.25 6.65
CA SER A 14 -8.08 5.64 7.97
C SER A 14 -7.77 6.55 9.16
N ARG A 15 -8.25 7.79 9.11
CA ARG A 15 -8.12 8.79 10.18
C ARG A 15 -9.10 8.50 11.30
N LEU A 16 -8.63 8.59 12.55
CA LEU A 16 -9.45 8.35 13.73
C LEU A 16 -9.45 9.55 14.67
N GLY A 17 -10.61 9.87 15.24
CA GLY A 17 -10.75 10.99 16.17
C GLY A 17 -10.77 12.35 15.48
N ARG A 18 -10.56 13.42 16.26
CA ARG A 18 -10.77 14.82 15.83
C ARG A 18 -9.47 15.60 15.60
N GLU A 19 -8.34 15.07 16.04
CA GLU A 19 -7.06 15.72 15.86
C GLU A 19 -6.60 15.64 14.40
N PRO A 20 -5.79 16.59 13.91
CA PRO A 20 -5.24 16.50 12.56
C PRO A 20 -4.31 15.29 12.39
N TRP A 21 -4.48 14.57 11.28
CA TRP A 21 -3.59 13.47 10.86
C TRP A 21 -2.72 13.91 9.67
N LEU A 22 -1.86 13.02 9.20
CA LEU A 22 -1.04 13.25 8.02
C LEU A 22 -1.91 13.50 6.78
N GLN A 23 -1.51 14.49 5.98
CA GLN A 23 -2.25 15.00 4.83
C GLN A 23 -1.44 14.78 3.53
N PRO A 24 -2.10 14.70 2.36
CA PRO A 24 -3.52 14.95 2.11
C PRO A 24 -4.42 13.75 2.47
N TYR A 25 -5.68 14.01 2.83
CA TYR A 25 -6.63 12.96 3.23
C TYR A 25 -7.27 12.29 2.02
N THR A 26 -7.33 10.96 2.00
CA THR A 26 -7.80 10.21 0.82
C THR A 26 -9.25 10.49 0.48
N ASP A 27 -10.15 10.51 1.46
CA ASP A 27 -11.58 10.82 1.28
C ASP A 27 -11.80 12.19 0.61
N GLN A 28 -11.12 13.22 1.11
CA GLN A 28 -11.19 14.58 0.54
C GLN A 28 -10.54 14.67 -0.84
N THR A 29 -9.44 13.93 -1.03
CA THR A 29 -8.75 13.88 -2.33
C THR A 29 -9.67 13.28 -3.39
N LEU A 30 -10.27 12.11 -3.11
CA LEU A 30 -11.17 11.42 -4.04
C LEU A 30 -12.39 12.28 -4.42
N ALA A 31 -13.00 12.96 -3.45
CA ALA A 31 -14.12 13.86 -3.72
C ALA A 31 -13.72 15.11 -4.55
N GLY A 32 -12.49 15.58 -4.41
CA GLY A 32 -12.01 16.79 -5.09
C GLY A 32 -11.51 16.57 -6.52
N LEU A 33 -11.04 15.37 -6.84
CA LEU A 33 -10.39 15.07 -8.13
C LEU A 33 -11.27 15.35 -9.37
N PRO A 34 -12.57 14.98 -9.40
CA PRO A 34 -13.43 15.28 -10.54
C PRO A 34 -13.57 16.78 -10.85
N ALA A 35 -13.62 17.62 -9.82
CA ALA A 35 -13.67 19.09 -9.99
C ALA A 35 -12.39 19.66 -10.63
N LEU A 36 -11.28 18.92 -10.55
CA LEU A 36 -10.02 19.23 -11.21
C LEU A 36 -9.92 18.64 -12.63
N GLY A 37 -10.99 18.01 -13.11
CA GLY A 37 -11.05 17.41 -14.45
C GLY A 37 -10.56 15.97 -14.54
N VAL A 38 -10.26 15.32 -13.41
CA VAL A 38 -9.89 13.90 -13.38
C VAL A 38 -11.13 13.04 -13.57
N ARG A 39 -11.24 12.38 -14.72
CA ARG A 39 -12.39 11.53 -15.07
C ARG A 39 -12.16 10.07 -14.74
N SER A 40 -10.92 9.61 -14.78
CA SER A 40 -10.53 8.22 -14.55
C SER A 40 -9.44 8.13 -13.50
N LEU A 41 -9.59 7.20 -12.55
CA LEU A 41 -8.65 7.02 -11.46
C LEU A 41 -8.32 5.53 -11.25
N ASP A 42 -7.03 5.24 -11.23
CA ASP A 42 -6.49 3.96 -10.74
C ASP A 42 -5.94 4.19 -9.33
N VAL A 43 -6.32 3.33 -8.37
CA VAL A 43 -5.91 3.46 -6.95
C VAL A 43 -5.23 2.19 -6.48
N MET A 44 -4.09 2.32 -5.81
CA MET A 44 -3.39 1.24 -5.11
C MET A 44 -3.10 1.66 -3.67
N CYS A 45 -3.00 0.68 -2.76
CA CYS A 45 -2.73 0.89 -1.34
C CYS A 45 -1.34 0.34 -0.97
N PRO A 46 -0.23 1.02 -1.34
CA PRO A 46 1.12 0.48 -1.20
C PRO A 46 1.59 0.34 0.26
N GLY A 47 0.82 0.84 1.23
CA GLY A 47 1.03 0.59 2.66
C GLY A 47 0.66 -0.85 3.08
N PHE A 48 0.02 -1.62 2.20
CA PHE A 48 -0.44 -2.98 2.46
C PHE A 48 0.12 -3.94 1.40
N ALA A 49 0.53 -5.13 1.85
CA ALA A 49 0.96 -6.21 0.96
C ALA A 49 -0.19 -7.17 0.61
N VAL A 50 -1.22 -7.21 1.45
CA VAL A 50 -2.37 -8.10 1.36
C VAL A 50 -3.63 -7.27 1.60
N ASP A 51 -4.68 -7.57 0.86
CA ASP A 51 -5.96 -6.91 0.99
C ASP A 51 -6.61 -7.16 2.36
N CYS A 52 -7.22 -6.11 2.89
CA CYS A 52 -7.88 -6.10 4.18
C CYS A 52 -9.13 -5.21 4.13
N LEU A 53 -9.74 -4.95 5.29
CA LEU A 53 -10.94 -4.13 5.38
C LEU A 53 -10.69 -2.73 4.83
N GLU A 54 -9.57 -2.13 5.22
CA GLU A 54 -9.17 -0.79 4.82
C GLU A 54 -8.92 -0.66 3.31
N THR A 55 -8.54 -1.74 2.62
CA THR A 55 -8.32 -1.68 1.16
C THR A 55 -9.58 -2.01 0.37
N LEU A 56 -10.35 -3.02 0.79
CA LEU A 56 -11.52 -3.48 0.05
C LEU A 56 -12.76 -2.62 0.32
N GLU A 57 -13.04 -2.31 1.58
CA GLU A 57 -14.24 -1.56 1.95
C GLU A 57 -13.99 -0.05 1.83
N GLU A 58 -13.02 0.51 2.55
CA GLU A 58 -12.79 1.96 2.55
C GLU A 58 -12.35 2.50 1.17
N ILE A 59 -11.48 1.77 0.44
CA ILE A 59 -10.96 2.26 -0.85
C ILE A 59 -11.71 1.71 -2.04
N ALA A 60 -11.79 0.38 -2.20
CA ALA A 60 -12.35 -0.20 -3.42
C ALA A 60 -13.87 0.00 -3.53
N MET A 61 -14.58 0.14 -2.39
CA MET A 61 -16.03 0.37 -2.34
C MET A 61 -16.37 1.84 -2.03
N GLU A 62 -16.07 2.33 -0.83
CA GLU A 62 -16.48 3.69 -0.40
C GLU A 62 -15.74 4.79 -1.16
N GLY A 63 -14.43 4.64 -1.36
CA GLY A 63 -13.63 5.57 -2.15
C GLY A 63 -14.08 5.63 -3.61
N ARG A 64 -14.44 4.48 -4.18
CA ARG A 64 -15.05 4.39 -5.52
C ARG A 64 -16.37 5.15 -5.59
N GLU A 65 -17.26 4.92 -4.64
CA GLU A 65 -18.54 5.64 -4.55
C GLU A 65 -18.31 7.15 -4.45
N THR A 66 -17.46 7.59 -3.53
CA THR A 66 -17.08 9.00 -3.34
C THR A 66 -16.61 9.67 -4.64
N PHE A 67 -15.71 9.02 -5.39
CA PHE A 67 -15.18 9.58 -6.64
C PHE A 67 -16.24 9.67 -7.74
N LEU A 68 -17.06 8.63 -7.90
CA LEU A 68 -18.10 8.57 -8.94
C LEU A 68 -19.24 9.55 -8.64
N GLU A 69 -19.67 9.65 -7.39
CA GLU A 69 -20.70 10.61 -6.97
C GLU A 69 -20.25 12.07 -7.13
N ALA A 70 -18.96 12.35 -6.96
CA ALA A 70 -18.38 13.66 -7.20
C ALA A 70 -18.25 14.03 -8.71
N GLY A 71 -18.62 13.11 -9.62
CA GLY A 71 -18.63 13.34 -11.07
C GLY A 71 -17.49 12.64 -11.83
N GLY A 72 -16.75 11.75 -11.17
CA GLY A 72 -15.82 10.85 -11.85
C GLY A 72 -16.53 9.83 -12.74
N GLU A 73 -15.84 9.33 -13.76
CA GLU A 73 -16.42 8.41 -14.77
C GLU A 73 -15.93 6.97 -14.58
N ALA A 74 -14.66 6.79 -14.19
CA ALA A 74 -14.06 5.47 -14.02
C ALA A 74 -13.16 5.41 -12.79
N PHE A 75 -13.33 4.37 -11.99
CA PHE A 75 -12.50 4.09 -10.83
C PHE A 75 -12.09 2.63 -10.85
N ARG A 76 -10.79 2.35 -10.73
CA ARG A 76 -10.24 1.01 -10.69
C ARG A 76 -9.33 0.86 -9.48
N TYR A 77 -9.73 -0.01 -8.57
CA TYR A 77 -8.85 -0.48 -7.52
C TYR A 77 -7.86 -1.49 -8.10
N ILE A 78 -6.58 -1.34 -7.75
CA ILE A 78 -5.49 -2.27 -8.03
C ILE A 78 -5.30 -3.11 -6.77
N PRO A 79 -5.59 -4.44 -6.81
CA PRO A 79 -5.43 -5.31 -5.66
C PRO A 79 -4.02 -5.28 -5.09
N CYS A 80 -3.93 -5.55 -3.79
CA CYS A 80 -2.64 -5.84 -3.17
C CYS A 80 -2.01 -7.08 -3.83
N LEU A 81 -0.70 -7.29 -3.60
CA LEU A 81 -0.03 -8.42 -4.22
C LEU A 81 -0.55 -9.78 -3.69
N ASN A 82 -1.12 -9.81 -2.48
CA ASN A 82 -1.81 -10.98 -1.92
C ASN A 82 -0.92 -12.23 -1.95
N ASP A 83 -1.40 -13.30 -2.60
CA ASP A 83 -0.73 -14.59 -2.74
C ASP A 83 -0.04 -14.76 -4.12
N ASN A 84 0.16 -13.66 -4.87
CA ASN A 84 0.84 -13.71 -6.17
C ASN A 84 2.30 -14.18 -6.02
N ASP A 85 2.77 -14.94 -7.01
CA ASP A 85 4.15 -15.44 -7.11
C ASP A 85 5.19 -14.33 -6.94
N ASP A 86 4.93 -13.13 -7.45
CA ASP A 86 5.83 -11.98 -7.29
C ASP A 86 6.01 -11.55 -5.83
N GLN A 87 4.94 -11.60 -5.02
CA GLN A 87 5.00 -11.31 -3.58
C GLN A 87 5.80 -12.37 -2.85
N VAL A 88 5.52 -13.64 -3.15
CA VAL A 88 6.22 -14.78 -2.56
C VAL A 88 7.70 -14.71 -2.89
N ALA A 89 8.05 -14.45 -4.16
CA ALA A 89 9.43 -14.31 -4.62
C ALA A 89 10.14 -13.14 -3.95
N SER A 90 9.46 -12.00 -3.76
CA SER A 90 10.01 -10.83 -3.06
C SER A 90 10.33 -11.14 -1.59
N ILE A 91 9.40 -11.75 -0.86
CA ILE A 91 9.62 -12.17 0.52
C ILE A 91 10.73 -13.23 0.60
N GLU A 92 10.71 -14.24 -0.28
CA GLU A 92 11.75 -15.27 -0.36
C GLU A 92 13.13 -14.65 -0.55
N ALA A 93 13.27 -13.69 -1.47
CA ALA A 93 14.52 -13.00 -1.72
C ALA A 93 15.02 -12.25 -0.47
N LEU A 94 14.13 -11.58 0.26
CA LEU A 94 14.47 -10.93 1.54
C LEU A 94 14.92 -11.95 2.59
N ILE A 95 14.19 -13.05 2.76
CA ILE A 95 14.57 -14.12 3.69
C ILE A 95 15.94 -14.68 3.32
N ARG A 96 16.17 -15.04 2.05
CA ARG A 96 17.46 -15.56 1.58
C ARG A 96 18.59 -14.57 1.82
N ARG A 97 18.36 -13.27 1.63
CA ARG A 97 19.35 -12.23 1.91
C ARG A 97 19.67 -12.14 3.40
N HIS A 98 18.65 -12.16 4.26
CA HIS A 98 18.80 -11.87 5.68
C HIS A 98 19.04 -13.12 6.56
N CYS A 99 18.87 -14.33 6.04
CA CYS A 99 19.24 -15.57 6.74
C CYS A 99 20.72 -15.95 6.60
N GLN A 100 21.54 -15.12 5.93
CA GLN A 100 22.99 -15.34 5.76
C GLN A 100 23.82 -14.92 7.00
N GLY A 101 23.17 -14.42 8.04
CA GLY A 101 23.82 -13.78 9.18
C GLY A 101 23.96 -12.27 8.98
N TRP A 102 23.88 -11.50 10.07
CA TRP A 102 23.92 -10.04 10.06
C TRP A 102 25.22 -9.59 10.72
N PRO A 103 26.28 -9.25 9.98
CA PRO A 103 27.57 -8.83 10.55
C PRO A 103 27.43 -7.65 11.52
N GLU A 104 26.45 -6.77 11.27
CA GLU A 104 26.16 -5.58 12.07
C GLU A 104 25.52 -5.92 13.42
N SER A 105 24.99 -7.13 13.60
CA SER A 105 24.36 -7.58 14.85
C SER A 105 25.37 -7.97 15.93
N GLY A 106 26.67 -8.00 15.64
CA GLY A 106 27.73 -8.35 16.58
C GLY A 106 27.70 -9.80 17.09
N LEU A 107 26.75 -10.62 16.60
CA LEU A 107 26.70 -12.05 16.90
C LEU A 107 27.85 -12.75 16.16
N PRO A 108 28.74 -13.47 16.86
CA PRO A 108 29.83 -14.16 16.22
C PRO A 108 29.29 -15.20 15.22
N ALA A 109 29.77 -15.12 13.98
CA ALA A 109 29.46 -16.11 12.94
C ALA A 109 29.91 -17.49 13.42
N GLY A 110 28.94 -18.38 13.72
CA GLY A 110 29.23 -19.76 14.14
C GLY A 110 28.65 -20.21 15.48
N ALA A 111 27.77 -19.45 16.14
CA ALA A 111 26.96 -19.96 17.25
C ALA A 111 25.83 -20.91 16.75
N GLY A 112 26.19 -21.90 15.92
CA GLY A 112 25.35 -23.04 15.63
C GLY A 112 25.05 -23.78 16.93
N ALA A 113 23.79 -24.13 17.12
CA ALA A 113 23.29 -24.84 18.29
C ALA A 113 24.23 -26.01 18.67
N SER A 114 24.72 -25.96 19.91
CA SER A 114 25.36 -27.12 20.53
C SER A 114 24.34 -28.26 20.58
N PRO A 115 24.66 -29.48 20.09
CA PRO A 115 23.76 -30.62 20.25
C PRO A 115 23.71 -30.93 21.76
N ARG A 116 22.56 -30.68 22.38
CA ARG A 116 22.34 -31.07 23.78
C ARG A 116 22.46 -32.59 23.87
N ALA A 117 23.46 -33.04 24.63
CA ALA A 117 23.55 -34.40 25.18
C ALA A 117 22.52 -34.61 26.28
#